data_AF-A0A2H0HHW6-F1
#
_entry.id   AF-A0A2H0HHW6-F1
#
_cell.length_a   1.000
_cell.length_b   1.000
_cell.length_c   1.000
_cell.angle_alpha   90.00
_cell.angle_beta   90.00
_cell.angle_gamma   90.00
#
_symmetry.space_group_name_H-M   'P 1'
#
loop_
_entity.id
_entity.type
_entity.pdbx_description
1 polymer ?
#
loop_
_entity_poly.entity_id
_entity_poly.type
_entity_poly.pdbx_seq_one_letter_code
_entity_poly.pdbx_strand_id
1 'polypeptide(L)'
;MTEKDYKNNLYSSISHGQLTELRKAITGLDSEDLQRLNRLIQDPEHFSVEISQLLPLSIKKMFERGEVDEEHLRKFVEQVLHQSVKSDPGVMATILFPIMMPAIRKAVADDIKRMVESLNTSLEHGFSPKRIGWRMQALFSGRKYAEIVLSNAYVFKVSQVFLIHRTTGLLLNQVQEAEIKDARDADLVSSMLSAIKDFVQDSFRRDSEENLDSIKVGNFNIWIEQGPYAIIAAIVEGNVPGSLRLILKEAIEAIHVNFSYELEHFQGNTEAFVLKDRFLRTCLLNEKKEAKKKKPLIILILAALLLGVLGFWTYMQVEFKLRFNQMLDELEATKGVAVTGTEKENGVYSITGLYDPLVGNLNNVVKQHGFDLHDVKLNLEPMISLDYDLVLLRARRVLMPPETIDLSLKRDTLIAEGAANNEWLERAASLVLHLPGIYFFDITKVNEEKIPQTPARQQVENRILAIENYYFVFKINEVKLDSLQKIDFDILINEAKSVLNFRFDQDSVPVIEVYSHTSRNGQIDANKNAARLRAEKFVDLMLHEGLPIETLVPKVIFVEDEKVPFPVRSVSFKVKYVNPAAL
;
A
#
# COMPACT_ATOMS: atom_id res chain seq x y z
N MET A 1 -96.64 -85.24 -85.94
CA MET A 1 -95.36 -84.83 -85.30
C MET A 1 -94.68 -83.85 -86.24
N THR A 2 -94.64 -82.58 -85.85
CA THR A 2 -94.25 -81.44 -86.68
C THR A 2 -92.88 -80.90 -86.28
N GLU A 3 -92.17 -80.36 -87.27
CA GLU A 3 -90.80 -79.81 -87.29
C GLU A 3 -90.44 -78.79 -86.18
N LYS A 4 -91.44 -78.36 -85.40
CA LYS A 4 -91.29 -77.41 -84.28
C LYS A 4 -90.65 -78.04 -83.03
N ASP A 5 -90.80 -79.35 -82.84
CA ASP A 5 -90.20 -80.06 -81.70
C ASP A 5 -88.69 -80.33 -81.88
N TYR A 6 -88.18 -80.28 -83.12
CA TYR A 6 -86.74 -80.46 -83.38
C TYR A 6 -85.93 -79.18 -83.11
N LYS A 7 -86.48 -78.00 -83.41
CA LYS A 7 -85.78 -76.71 -83.18
C LYS A 7 -85.78 -76.28 -81.72
N ASN A 8 -86.80 -76.62 -80.93
CA ASN A 8 -86.82 -76.28 -79.50
C ASN A 8 -85.85 -77.15 -78.66
N ASN A 9 -85.44 -78.33 -79.16
CA ASN A 9 -84.41 -79.16 -78.51
C ASN A 9 -82.97 -78.80 -78.92
N LEU A 10 -82.77 -78.01 -79.99
CA LEU A 10 -81.43 -77.54 -80.38
C LEU A 10 -80.94 -76.35 -79.55
N TYR A 11 -81.87 -75.55 -78.99
CA TYR A 11 -81.53 -74.36 -78.20
C TYR A 11 -81.69 -74.53 -76.68
N SER A 12 -82.32 -75.63 -76.22
CA SER A 12 -82.48 -75.93 -74.79
C SER A 12 -81.38 -76.85 -74.21
N SER A 13 -80.48 -77.37 -75.05
CA SER A 13 -79.44 -78.34 -74.67
C SER A 13 -78.02 -77.76 -74.59
N ILE A 14 -77.82 -76.47 -74.90
CA ILE A 14 -76.54 -75.82 -74.60
C ILE A 14 -76.55 -75.44 -73.12
N SER A 15 -76.06 -76.37 -72.29
CA SER A 15 -75.76 -76.12 -70.88
C SER A 15 -74.96 -74.83 -70.74
N HIS A 16 -75.22 -74.03 -69.71
CA HIS A 16 -74.43 -72.85 -69.37
C HIS A 16 -72.92 -73.16 -69.31
N GLY A 17 -72.57 -74.41 -68.96
CA GLY A 17 -71.21 -74.94 -69.02
C GLY A 17 -70.63 -75.05 -70.43
N GLN A 18 -71.41 -75.46 -71.43
CA GLN A 18 -70.95 -75.54 -72.84
C GLN A 18 -70.73 -74.17 -73.47
N LEU A 19 -71.57 -73.18 -73.14
CA LEU A 19 -71.32 -71.77 -73.53
C LEU A 19 -70.09 -71.20 -72.83
N THR A 20 -69.81 -71.63 -71.60
CA THR A 20 -68.61 -71.23 -70.86
C THR A 20 -67.36 -71.86 -71.47
N GLU A 21 -67.39 -73.14 -71.84
CA GLU A 21 -66.28 -73.81 -72.54
C GLU A 21 -66.03 -73.22 -73.93
N LEU A 22 -67.09 -72.96 -74.70
CA LEU A 22 -66.96 -72.32 -76.01
C LEU A 22 -66.35 -70.91 -75.86
N ARG A 23 -66.79 -70.15 -74.86
CA ARG A 23 -66.22 -68.83 -74.58
C ARG A 23 -64.75 -68.94 -74.21
N LYS A 24 -64.39 -69.84 -73.29
CA LYS A 24 -63.00 -70.09 -72.89
C LYS A 24 -62.13 -70.51 -74.08
N ALA A 25 -62.66 -71.29 -75.02
CA ALA A 25 -61.94 -71.69 -76.22
C ALA A 25 -61.70 -70.53 -77.21
N ILE A 26 -62.61 -69.56 -77.29
CA ILE A 26 -62.53 -68.43 -78.23
C ILE A 26 -61.73 -67.25 -77.63
N THR A 27 -62.00 -66.89 -76.38
CA THR A 27 -61.40 -65.70 -75.75
C THR A 27 -60.27 -66.02 -74.78
N GLY A 28 -60.10 -67.29 -74.39
CA GLY A 28 -59.19 -67.70 -73.32
C GLY A 28 -59.66 -67.36 -71.90
N LEU A 29 -60.81 -66.68 -71.76
CA LEU A 29 -61.32 -66.16 -70.48
C LEU A 29 -62.55 -66.94 -70.03
N ASP A 30 -62.57 -67.31 -68.75
CA ASP A 30 -63.75 -67.93 -68.16
C ASP A 30 -64.73 -66.90 -67.55
N SER A 31 -65.81 -67.40 -66.96
CA SER A 31 -66.86 -66.56 -66.38
C SER A 31 -66.41 -65.82 -65.12
N GLU A 32 -65.45 -66.36 -64.36
CA GLU A 32 -64.89 -65.71 -63.17
C GLU A 32 -63.91 -64.61 -63.55
N ASP A 33 -63.08 -64.85 -64.57
CA ASP A 33 -62.16 -63.86 -65.12
C ASP A 33 -62.91 -62.61 -65.61
N LEU A 34 -64.02 -62.80 -66.31
CA LEU A 34 -64.86 -61.70 -66.79
C LEU A 34 -65.57 -60.97 -65.64
N GLN A 35 -65.97 -61.68 -64.58
CA GLN A 35 -66.51 -61.02 -63.39
C GLN A 35 -65.43 -60.22 -62.65
N ARG A 36 -64.21 -60.73 -62.55
CA ARG A 36 -63.08 -60.01 -61.96
C ARG A 36 -62.75 -58.77 -62.78
N LEU A 37 -62.67 -58.89 -64.10
CA LEU A 37 -62.42 -57.76 -65.00
C LEU A 37 -63.56 -56.72 -64.90
N ASN A 38 -64.81 -57.17 -64.86
CA ASN A 38 -65.96 -56.29 -64.72
C ASN A 38 -65.98 -55.59 -63.35
N ARG A 39 -65.58 -56.26 -62.26
CA ARG A 39 -65.43 -55.61 -60.94
C ARG A 39 -64.31 -54.56 -60.94
N LEU A 40 -63.18 -54.84 -61.59
CA LEU A 40 -62.09 -53.88 -61.75
C LEU A 40 -62.50 -52.67 -62.59
N ILE A 41 -63.41 -52.83 -63.55
CA ILE A 41 -63.91 -51.70 -64.37
C ILE A 41 -64.99 -50.90 -63.61
N GLN A 42 -65.77 -51.53 -62.73
CA GLN A 42 -66.87 -50.89 -62.01
C GLN A 42 -66.46 -50.21 -60.69
N ASP A 43 -65.35 -50.60 -60.08
CA ASP A 43 -64.83 -50.02 -58.82
C ASP A 43 -63.47 -49.33 -59.02
N PRO A 44 -63.46 -47.99 -59.17
CA PRO A 44 -62.24 -47.22 -59.40
C PRO A 44 -61.21 -47.32 -58.26
N GLU A 45 -61.64 -47.47 -57.00
CA GLU A 45 -60.74 -47.52 -55.84
C GLU A 45 -60.01 -48.87 -55.79
N HIS A 46 -60.74 -49.97 -55.96
CA HIS A 46 -60.15 -51.31 -55.98
C HIS A 46 -59.23 -51.51 -57.20
N PHE A 47 -59.57 -50.88 -58.32
CA PHE A 47 -58.70 -50.82 -59.50
C PHE A 47 -57.42 -50.00 -59.24
N SER A 48 -57.55 -48.87 -58.55
CA SER A 48 -56.42 -48.03 -58.16
C SER A 48 -55.42 -48.80 -57.28
N VAL A 49 -55.88 -49.63 -56.35
CA VAL A 49 -55.02 -50.48 -55.50
C VAL A 49 -54.21 -51.48 -56.35
N GLU A 50 -54.84 -52.18 -57.29
CA GLU A 50 -54.14 -53.11 -58.19
C GLU A 50 -53.16 -52.37 -59.13
N ILE A 51 -53.54 -51.21 -59.68
CA ILE A 51 -52.65 -50.39 -60.52
C ILE A 51 -51.50 -49.78 -59.71
N SER A 52 -51.70 -49.43 -58.44
CA SER A 52 -50.66 -48.85 -57.58
C SER A 52 -49.44 -49.77 -57.43
N GLN A 53 -49.65 -51.07 -57.46
CA GLN A 53 -48.58 -52.07 -57.42
C GLN A 53 -47.82 -52.16 -58.75
N LEU A 54 -48.47 -51.80 -59.86
CA LEU A 54 -47.88 -51.78 -61.20
C LEU A 54 -47.20 -50.45 -61.55
N LEU A 55 -47.50 -49.37 -60.82
CA LEU A 55 -46.94 -48.02 -61.03
C LEU A 55 -45.40 -47.96 -61.00
N PRO A 56 -44.70 -48.58 -60.03
CA PRO A 56 -43.23 -48.64 -60.04
C PRO A 56 -42.68 -49.39 -61.27
N LEU A 57 -43.38 -50.45 -61.69
CA LEU A 57 -43.00 -51.26 -62.85
C LEU A 57 -43.25 -50.52 -64.17
N SER A 58 -44.33 -49.74 -64.27
CA SER A 58 -44.63 -48.93 -65.45
C SER A 58 -43.63 -47.79 -65.59
N ILE A 59 -43.29 -47.09 -64.50
CA ILE A 59 -42.23 -46.07 -64.48
C ILE A 59 -40.90 -46.69 -64.93
N LYS A 60 -40.52 -47.85 -64.39
CA LYS A 60 -39.31 -48.57 -64.80
C LYS A 60 -39.32 -48.92 -66.30
N LYS A 61 -40.44 -49.42 -66.83
CA LYS A 61 -40.61 -49.71 -68.26
C LYS A 61 -40.54 -48.45 -69.14
N MET A 62 -41.05 -47.32 -68.66
CA MET A 62 -40.98 -46.03 -69.37
C MET A 62 -39.53 -45.54 -69.48
N PHE A 63 -38.71 -45.77 -68.44
CA PHE A 63 -37.26 -45.54 -68.50
C PHE A 63 -36.56 -46.49 -69.48
N GLU A 64 -36.88 -47.79 -69.45
CA GLU A 64 -36.28 -48.79 -70.35
C GLU A 64 -36.60 -48.54 -71.84
N ARG A 65 -37.79 -47.95 -72.12
CA ARG A 65 -38.22 -47.58 -73.48
C ARG A 65 -37.72 -46.20 -73.94
N GLY A 66 -37.12 -45.42 -73.05
CA GLY A 66 -36.67 -44.05 -73.33
C GLY A 66 -37.80 -43.04 -73.52
N GLU A 67 -39.01 -43.35 -73.06
CA GLU A 67 -40.18 -42.45 -73.14
C GLU A 67 -40.13 -41.36 -72.06
N VAL A 68 -39.45 -41.64 -70.95
CA VAL A 68 -39.14 -40.69 -69.87
C VAL A 68 -37.66 -40.82 -69.54
N ASP A 69 -36.95 -39.70 -69.51
CA ASP A 69 -35.58 -39.66 -69.01
C ASP A 69 -35.54 -39.22 -67.54
N GLU A 70 -34.40 -39.45 -66.89
CA GLU A 70 -34.21 -39.14 -65.48
C GLU A 70 -34.33 -37.63 -65.20
N GLU A 71 -34.02 -36.80 -66.20
CA GLU A 71 -34.07 -35.35 -66.10
C GLU A 71 -35.50 -34.83 -66.04
N HIS A 72 -36.42 -35.37 -66.84
CA HIS A 72 -37.83 -34.98 -66.84
C HIS A 72 -38.51 -35.42 -65.55
N LEU A 73 -38.22 -36.62 -65.04
CA LEU A 73 -38.77 -37.06 -63.75
C LEU A 73 -38.22 -36.21 -62.60
N ARG A 74 -36.92 -35.92 -62.60
CA ARG A 74 -36.31 -35.01 -61.61
C ARG A 74 -36.96 -33.63 -61.65
N LYS A 75 -37.13 -33.03 -62.83
CA LYS A 75 -37.80 -31.72 -63.00
C LYS A 75 -39.24 -31.75 -62.51
N PHE A 76 -39.98 -32.82 -62.76
CA PHE A 76 -41.35 -32.98 -62.27
C PHE A 76 -41.38 -33.03 -60.73
N VAL A 77 -40.53 -33.86 -60.12
CA VAL A 77 -40.44 -33.98 -58.65
C VAL A 77 -39.98 -32.65 -58.03
N GLU A 78 -38.98 -31.98 -58.62
CA GLU A 78 -38.53 -30.66 -58.19
C GLU A 78 -39.64 -29.62 -58.28
N GLN A 79 -40.42 -29.59 -59.35
CA GLN A 79 -41.57 -28.69 -59.48
C GLN A 79 -42.64 -28.98 -58.42
N VAL A 80 -42.97 -30.25 -58.17
CA VAL A 80 -43.94 -30.65 -57.14
C VAL A 80 -43.43 -30.26 -55.74
N LEU A 81 -42.15 -30.49 -55.44
CA LEU A 81 -41.53 -30.07 -54.18
C LEU A 81 -41.52 -28.55 -54.04
N HIS A 82 -41.16 -27.81 -55.09
CA HIS A 82 -41.13 -26.35 -55.08
C HIS A 82 -42.54 -25.75 -54.92
N GLN A 83 -43.55 -26.37 -55.52
CA GLN A 83 -44.96 -26.01 -55.34
C GLN A 83 -45.44 -26.34 -53.92
N SER A 84 -45.00 -27.46 -53.35
CA SER A 84 -45.30 -27.88 -51.98
C SER A 84 -44.71 -26.90 -50.96
N VAL A 85 -43.44 -26.49 -51.13
CA VAL A 85 -42.77 -25.48 -50.29
C VAL A 85 -43.52 -24.14 -50.34
N LYS A 86 -43.99 -23.74 -51.53
CA LYS A 86 -44.69 -22.47 -51.72
C LYS A 86 -46.11 -22.48 -51.14
N SER A 87 -46.80 -23.63 -51.21
CA SER A 87 -48.18 -23.80 -50.75
C SER A 87 -48.27 -23.97 -49.23
N ASP A 88 -47.32 -24.70 -48.62
CA ASP A 88 -47.26 -24.89 -47.18
C ASP A 88 -45.80 -24.83 -46.67
N PRO A 89 -45.31 -23.60 -46.37
CA PRO A 89 -43.99 -23.41 -45.80
C PRO A 89 -43.80 -24.12 -44.44
N GLY A 90 -44.89 -24.41 -43.71
CA GLY A 90 -44.87 -25.02 -42.38
C GLY A 90 -44.40 -26.48 -42.40
N VAL A 91 -44.79 -27.23 -43.43
CA VAL A 91 -44.32 -28.62 -43.62
C VAL A 91 -42.81 -28.67 -43.84
N MET A 92 -42.28 -27.81 -44.72
CA MET A 92 -40.84 -27.74 -44.98
C MET A 92 -40.06 -27.22 -43.77
N ALA A 93 -40.61 -26.25 -43.03
CA ALA A 93 -40.03 -25.81 -41.77
C ALA A 93 -39.96 -26.97 -40.75
N THR A 94 -41.02 -27.79 -40.64
CA THR A 94 -41.08 -28.94 -39.73
C THR A 94 -40.07 -30.03 -40.08
N ILE A 95 -39.89 -30.32 -41.38
CA ILE A 95 -38.91 -31.31 -41.87
C ILE A 95 -37.48 -30.82 -41.62
N LEU A 96 -37.21 -29.53 -41.84
CA LEU A 96 -35.86 -28.96 -41.70
C LEU A 96 -35.50 -28.60 -40.26
N PHE A 97 -36.49 -28.39 -39.38
CA PHE A 97 -36.28 -27.97 -37.99
C PHE A 97 -35.26 -28.81 -37.21
N PRO A 98 -35.29 -30.16 -37.26
CA PRO A 98 -34.36 -31.00 -36.49
C PRO A 98 -32.90 -30.83 -36.91
N ILE A 99 -32.64 -30.38 -38.15
CA ILE A 99 -31.28 -30.17 -38.68
C ILE A 99 -30.88 -28.70 -38.55
N MET A 100 -31.80 -27.79 -38.86
CA MET A 100 -31.54 -26.35 -38.90
C MET A 100 -31.44 -25.74 -37.50
N MET A 101 -32.25 -26.17 -36.54
CA MET A 101 -32.21 -25.58 -35.20
C MET A 101 -30.89 -25.86 -34.44
N PRO A 102 -30.33 -27.08 -34.47
CA PRO A 102 -28.99 -27.31 -33.93
C PRO A 102 -27.92 -26.46 -34.65
N ALA A 103 -28.00 -26.33 -35.97
CA ALA A 103 -27.05 -25.54 -36.75
C ALA A 103 -27.12 -24.03 -36.44
N ILE A 104 -28.34 -23.47 -36.35
CA ILE A 104 -28.57 -22.07 -35.98
C ILE A 104 -28.10 -21.81 -34.55
N ARG A 105 -28.46 -22.67 -33.60
CA ARG A 105 -28.01 -22.54 -32.20
C ARG A 105 -26.50 -22.58 -32.09
N LYS A 106 -25.85 -23.49 -32.82
CA LYS A 106 -24.38 -23.60 -32.85
C LYS A 106 -23.73 -22.34 -33.42
N ALA A 107 -24.22 -21.82 -34.54
CA ALA A 107 -23.68 -20.61 -35.16
C ALA A 107 -23.82 -19.39 -34.23
N VAL A 108 -25.00 -19.20 -33.62
CA VAL A 108 -25.24 -18.08 -32.68
C VAL A 108 -24.41 -18.23 -31.40
N ALA A 109 -24.28 -19.44 -30.86
CA ALA A 109 -23.46 -19.71 -29.68
C ALA A 109 -21.97 -19.45 -29.96
N ASP A 110 -21.46 -19.88 -31.12
CA ASP A 110 -20.07 -19.64 -31.53
C ASP A 110 -19.79 -18.13 -31.72
N ASP A 111 -20.72 -17.38 -32.30
CA ASP A 111 -20.58 -15.93 -32.46
C ASP A 111 -20.62 -15.17 -31.12
N ILE A 112 -21.55 -15.53 -30.22
CA ILE A 112 -21.60 -14.97 -28.87
C ILE A 112 -20.32 -15.30 -28.10
N LYS A 113 -19.82 -16.54 -28.20
CA LYS A 113 -18.57 -16.96 -27.56
C LYS A 113 -17.38 -16.14 -28.06
N ARG A 114 -17.25 -15.95 -29.38
CA ARG A 114 -16.20 -15.12 -29.99
C ARG A 114 -16.31 -13.65 -29.57
N MET A 115 -17.53 -13.12 -29.45
CA MET A 115 -17.77 -11.76 -28.96
C MET A 115 -17.38 -11.61 -27.48
N VAL A 116 -17.67 -12.60 -26.64
CA VAL A 116 -17.25 -12.59 -25.23
C VAL A 116 -15.73 -12.73 -25.11
N GLU A 117 -15.10 -13.61 -25.88
CA GLU A 117 -13.64 -13.75 -25.94
C GLU A 117 -12.96 -12.45 -26.40
N SER A 118 -13.51 -11.73 -27.39
CA SER A 118 -12.94 -10.46 -27.86
C SER A 118 -13.08 -9.32 -26.84
N LEU A 119 -14.20 -9.26 -26.10
CA LEU A 119 -14.39 -8.32 -24.98
C LEU A 119 -13.45 -8.63 -23.83
N ASN A 120 -13.27 -9.91 -23.49
CA ASN A 120 -12.38 -10.33 -22.43
C ASN A 120 -10.93 -9.96 -22.79
N THR A 121 -10.49 -10.26 -24.02
CA THR A 121 -9.15 -9.92 -24.53
C THR A 121 -8.89 -8.41 -24.56
N SER A 122 -9.89 -7.61 -24.94
CA SER A 122 -9.79 -6.15 -24.92
C SER A 122 -9.69 -5.58 -23.49
N LEU A 123 -10.37 -6.21 -22.53
CA LEU A 123 -10.25 -5.89 -21.09
C LEU A 123 -8.92 -6.39 -20.49
N GLU A 124 -8.28 -7.37 -21.09
CA GLU A 124 -7.00 -7.92 -20.63
C GLU A 124 -5.78 -7.04 -20.97
N HIS A 125 -5.90 -6.14 -21.95
CA HIS A 125 -4.77 -5.38 -22.50
C HIS A 125 -4.69 -3.92 -22.04
N GLY A 126 -5.61 -3.47 -21.17
CA GLY A 126 -5.47 -2.22 -20.43
C GLY A 126 -4.93 -2.45 -19.02
N PHE A 127 -4.06 -1.56 -18.52
CA PHE A 127 -3.58 -1.55 -17.14
C PHE A 127 -4.75 -1.52 -16.12
N SER A 128 -5.25 -2.70 -15.73
CA SER A 128 -6.31 -2.83 -14.72
C SER A 128 -5.70 -2.81 -13.31
N PRO A 129 -6.11 -1.89 -12.42
CA PRO A 129 -5.62 -1.82 -11.04
C PRO A 129 -5.76 -3.12 -10.25
N LYS A 130 -6.74 -3.98 -10.61
CA LYS A 130 -6.91 -5.32 -10.02
C LYS A 130 -5.74 -6.25 -10.31
N ARG A 131 -5.19 -6.24 -11.53
CA ARG A 131 -4.09 -7.14 -11.93
C ARG A 131 -2.77 -6.79 -11.27
N ILE A 132 -2.49 -5.49 -11.08
CA ILE A 132 -1.33 -5.02 -10.31
C ILE A 132 -1.46 -5.49 -8.85
N GLY A 133 -2.66 -5.35 -8.26
CA GLY A 133 -2.96 -5.88 -6.93
C GLY A 133 -2.69 -7.39 -6.80
N TRP A 134 -3.14 -8.20 -7.78
CA TRP A 134 -2.91 -9.65 -7.78
C TRP A 134 -1.46 -10.06 -8.01
N ARG A 135 -0.70 -9.32 -8.84
CA ARG A 135 0.73 -9.60 -9.05
C ARG A 135 1.55 -9.28 -7.81
N MET A 136 1.24 -8.18 -7.12
CA MET A 136 1.85 -7.85 -5.83
C MET A 136 1.50 -8.92 -4.80
N GLN A 137 0.23 -9.34 -4.75
CA GLN A 137 -0.20 -10.40 -3.84
C GLN A 137 0.49 -11.75 -4.14
N ALA A 138 0.78 -12.07 -5.40
CA ALA A 138 1.53 -13.28 -5.81
C ALA A 138 2.96 -13.23 -5.29
N LEU A 139 3.61 -12.08 -5.46
CA LEU A 139 4.99 -11.85 -5.04
C LEU A 139 5.15 -12.00 -3.52
N PHE A 140 4.22 -11.46 -2.73
CA PHE A 140 4.31 -11.49 -1.27
C PHE A 140 3.77 -12.77 -0.63
N SER A 141 2.88 -13.50 -1.31
CA SER A 141 2.29 -14.74 -0.75
C SER A 141 3.03 -16.02 -1.16
N GLY A 142 4.02 -15.94 -2.06
CA GLY A 142 4.77 -17.09 -2.56
C GLY A 142 3.95 -18.04 -3.44
N ARG A 143 2.71 -17.66 -3.79
CA ARG A 143 1.78 -18.43 -4.61
C ARG A 143 1.90 -18.01 -6.07
N LYS A 144 1.70 -18.94 -7.00
CA LYS A 144 1.75 -18.62 -8.43
C LYS A 144 0.62 -17.64 -8.77
N TYR A 145 0.86 -16.70 -9.69
CA TYR A 145 -0.17 -15.75 -10.15
C TYR A 145 -1.48 -16.46 -10.56
N ALA A 146 -1.37 -17.64 -11.18
CA ALA A 146 -2.50 -18.50 -11.54
C ALA A 146 -3.30 -19.02 -10.33
N GLU A 147 -2.67 -19.24 -9.17
CA GLU A 147 -3.33 -19.73 -7.94
C GLU A 147 -4.08 -18.62 -7.19
N ILE A 148 -3.64 -17.35 -7.32
CA ILE A 148 -4.39 -16.21 -6.78
C ILE A 148 -5.69 -15.97 -7.54
N VAL A 149 -5.71 -16.34 -8.82
CA VAL A 149 -6.89 -16.28 -9.68
C VAL A 149 -7.85 -17.46 -9.42
N LEU A 150 -7.38 -18.58 -8.87
CA LEU A 150 -8.15 -19.82 -8.75
C LEU A 150 -8.19 -20.33 -7.29
N SER A 151 -9.26 -20.06 -6.54
CA SER A 151 -9.48 -20.73 -5.24
C SER A 151 -10.95 -20.91 -4.83
N ASN A 152 -11.21 -21.95 -4.04
CA ASN A 152 -12.41 -22.79 -4.04
C ASN A 152 -13.54 -22.40 -3.07
N ALA A 153 -14.76 -22.22 -3.60
CA ALA A 153 -16.09 -22.49 -3.01
C ALA A 153 -17.11 -22.44 -4.17
N TYR A 154 -18.13 -23.30 -4.31
CA TYR A 154 -18.96 -23.33 -5.53
C TYR A 154 -19.93 -22.10 -5.68
N VAL A 155 -20.00 -21.39 -6.84
CA VAL A 155 -21.09 -20.44 -7.26
C VAL A 155 -22.41 -21.19 -7.37
N PHE A 156 -22.35 -22.35 -8.02
CA PHE A 156 -23.46 -23.29 -8.13
C PHE A 156 -22.90 -24.71 -8.24
N LYS A 157 -23.67 -25.68 -7.76
CA LYS A 157 -23.35 -27.10 -7.77
C LYS A 157 -24.56 -27.88 -8.28
N VAL A 158 -24.37 -28.80 -9.22
CA VAL A 158 -25.37 -29.82 -9.54
C VAL A 158 -25.10 -31.04 -8.67
N SER A 159 -25.95 -31.26 -7.67
CA SER A 159 -25.72 -32.28 -6.64
C SER A 159 -26.10 -33.67 -7.13
N GLN A 160 -27.21 -33.81 -7.86
CA GLN A 160 -27.72 -35.07 -8.39
C GLN A 160 -28.52 -34.85 -9.68
N VAL A 161 -28.49 -35.83 -10.58
CA VAL A 161 -29.29 -35.84 -11.82
C VAL A 161 -30.03 -37.17 -11.92
N PHE A 162 -31.34 -37.09 -12.17
CA PHE A 162 -32.25 -38.22 -12.31
C PHE A 162 -32.76 -38.30 -13.74
N LEU A 163 -32.89 -39.52 -14.24
CA LEU A 163 -33.59 -39.84 -15.47
C LEU A 163 -34.84 -40.64 -15.10
N ILE A 164 -36.01 -40.15 -15.48
CA ILE A 164 -37.31 -40.72 -15.09
C ILE A 164 -38.10 -41.00 -16.36
N HIS A 165 -38.79 -42.13 -16.42
CA HIS A 165 -39.66 -42.46 -17.54
C HIS A 165 -40.94 -41.61 -17.50
N ARG A 166 -41.27 -40.93 -18.60
CA ARG A 166 -42.34 -39.91 -18.64
C ARG A 166 -43.73 -40.50 -18.39
N THR A 167 -43.98 -41.69 -18.92
CA THR A 167 -45.31 -42.32 -18.88
C THR A 167 -45.56 -43.06 -17.56
N THR A 168 -44.56 -43.78 -17.05
CA THR A 168 -44.71 -44.60 -15.83
C THR A 168 -44.28 -43.88 -14.56
N GLY A 169 -43.48 -42.81 -14.67
CA GLY A 169 -42.91 -42.12 -13.51
C GLY A 169 -41.80 -42.89 -12.79
N LEU A 170 -41.37 -44.02 -13.34
CA LEU A 170 -40.31 -44.85 -12.75
C LEU A 170 -38.93 -44.24 -12.99
N LEU A 171 -38.08 -44.31 -11.98
CA LEU A 171 -36.68 -43.89 -12.09
C LEU A 171 -35.93 -44.88 -13.01
N LEU A 172 -35.36 -44.35 -14.09
CA LEU A 172 -34.56 -45.13 -15.04
C LEU A 172 -33.08 -45.18 -14.62
N ASN A 173 -32.53 -44.04 -14.20
CA ASN A 173 -31.14 -43.94 -13.75
C ASN A 173 -30.93 -42.70 -12.86
N GLN A 174 -29.89 -42.73 -12.04
CA GLN A 174 -29.44 -41.63 -11.20
C GLN A 174 -27.91 -41.52 -11.24
N VAL A 175 -27.41 -40.30 -11.33
CA VAL A 175 -25.98 -40.00 -11.21
C VAL A 175 -25.76 -38.96 -10.13
N GLN A 176 -24.77 -39.22 -9.27
CA GLN A 176 -24.31 -38.32 -8.21
C GLN A 176 -22.79 -38.23 -8.17
N GLU A 177 -22.26 -37.16 -7.58
CA GLU A 177 -20.83 -36.99 -7.34
C GLU A 177 -20.34 -37.92 -6.20
N ALA A 178 -19.16 -38.52 -6.35
CA ALA A 178 -18.67 -39.62 -5.51
C ALA A 178 -18.42 -39.29 -4.01
N GLU A 179 -18.50 -38.02 -3.62
CA GLU A 179 -18.17 -37.57 -2.25
C GLU A 179 -19.39 -37.31 -1.34
N ILE A 180 -20.64 -37.49 -1.81
CA ILE A 180 -21.84 -37.24 -0.99
C ILE A 180 -22.41 -38.57 -0.46
N LYS A 181 -22.25 -38.83 0.84
CA LYS A 181 -22.80 -40.01 1.54
C LYS A 181 -24.26 -39.88 1.97
N ASP A 182 -24.87 -38.71 1.78
CA ASP A 182 -26.29 -38.50 2.04
C ASP A 182 -27.10 -38.77 0.77
N ALA A 183 -27.21 -40.04 0.40
CA ALA A 183 -28.16 -40.48 -0.59
C ALA A 183 -29.57 -40.26 -0.02
N ARG A 184 -30.24 -39.18 -0.42
CA ARG A 184 -31.71 -39.17 -0.35
C ARG A 184 -32.19 -40.19 -1.39
N ASP A 185 -33.05 -41.11 -0.96
CA ASP A 185 -33.49 -42.23 -1.79
C ASP A 185 -34.09 -41.72 -3.10
N ALA A 186 -33.48 -42.14 -4.21
CA ALA A 186 -33.82 -41.73 -5.56
C ALA A 186 -35.29 -42.03 -5.92
N ASP A 187 -35.80 -43.13 -5.36
CA ASP A 187 -37.18 -43.58 -5.52
C ASP A 187 -38.19 -42.66 -4.81
N LEU A 188 -37.79 -42.04 -3.68
CA LEU A 188 -38.61 -41.02 -3.01
C LEU A 188 -38.69 -39.72 -3.83
N VAL A 189 -37.62 -39.34 -4.52
CA VAL A 189 -37.63 -38.17 -5.40
C VAL A 189 -38.44 -38.44 -6.67
N SER A 190 -38.32 -39.63 -7.26
CA SER A 190 -39.11 -40.03 -8.43
C SER A 190 -40.60 -40.07 -8.11
N SER A 191 -40.99 -40.69 -6.99
CA SER A 191 -42.39 -40.74 -6.54
C SER A 191 -42.96 -39.35 -6.21
N MET A 192 -42.17 -38.47 -5.61
CA MET A 192 -42.58 -37.08 -5.35
C MET A 192 -42.76 -36.29 -6.65
N LEU A 193 -41.84 -36.40 -7.60
CA LEU A 193 -41.92 -35.69 -8.89
C LEU A 193 -43.12 -36.17 -9.70
N SER A 194 -43.40 -37.47 -9.71
CA SER A 194 -44.61 -38.04 -10.30
C SER A 194 -45.87 -37.52 -9.61
N ALA A 195 -45.93 -37.52 -8.27
CA ALA A 195 -47.08 -37.01 -7.53
C ALA A 195 -47.32 -35.50 -7.75
N ILE A 196 -46.24 -34.70 -7.87
CA ILE A 196 -46.34 -33.26 -8.20
C ILE A 196 -46.81 -33.08 -9.64
N LYS A 197 -46.33 -33.88 -10.59
CA LYS A 197 -46.81 -33.86 -11.98
C LYS A 197 -48.31 -34.16 -12.03
N ASP A 198 -48.74 -35.23 -11.37
CA ASP A 198 -50.16 -35.62 -11.33
C ASP A 198 -51.01 -34.52 -10.69
N PHE A 199 -50.53 -33.93 -9.59
CA PHE A 199 -51.19 -32.80 -8.93
C PHE A 199 -51.29 -31.55 -9.82
N VAL A 200 -50.22 -31.20 -10.54
CA VAL A 200 -50.20 -30.04 -11.46
C VAL A 200 -51.14 -30.28 -12.64
N GLN A 201 -51.12 -31.48 -13.24
CA GLN A 201 -52.02 -31.86 -14.33
C GLN A 201 -53.49 -31.87 -13.89
N ASP A 202 -53.81 -32.34 -12.69
CA ASP A 202 -55.18 -32.35 -12.16
C ASP A 202 -55.67 -30.96 -11.71
N SER A 203 -54.77 -30.12 -11.21
CA SER A 203 -55.11 -28.78 -10.70
C SER A 203 -55.24 -27.72 -11.80
N PHE A 204 -54.49 -27.87 -12.90
CA PHE A 204 -54.44 -26.91 -14.01
C PHE A 204 -54.97 -27.55 -15.30
N ARG A 205 -56.23 -28.03 -15.30
CA ARG A 205 -56.90 -28.52 -16.50
C ARG A 205 -57.24 -27.37 -17.47
N ARG A 206 -56.29 -27.01 -18.34
CA ARG A 206 -56.50 -26.24 -19.57
C ARG A 206 -55.67 -26.86 -20.70
N ASP A 207 -56.21 -26.83 -21.92
CA ASP A 207 -55.77 -27.53 -23.15
C ASP A 207 -54.39 -27.10 -23.72
N SER A 208 -53.40 -26.85 -22.86
CA SER A 208 -52.03 -26.58 -23.29
C SER A 208 -51.06 -27.35 -22.40
N GLU A 209 -50.15 -28.10 -23.01
CA GLU A 209 -49.03 -28.80 -22.39
C GLU A 209 -48.09 -27.83 -21.64
N GLU A 210 -48.54 -27.26 -20.53
CA GLU A 210 -47.68 -26.48 -19.63
C GLU A 210 -46.75 -27.47 -18.91
N ASN A 211 -45.53 -27.54 -19.43
CA ASN A 211 -44.48 -28.39 -18.91
C ASN A 211 -43.87 -27.79 -17.64
N LEU A 212 -43.67 -28.63 -16.63
CA LEU A 212 -43.04 -28.22 -15.38
C LEU A 212 -41.54 -28.01 -15.61
N ASP A 213 -41.09 -26.76 -15.66
CA ASP A 213 -39.70 -26.40 -15.99
C ASP A 213 -38.76 -26.38 -14.77
N SER A 214 -39.28 -26.05 -13.58
CA SER A 214 -38.48 -26.05 -12.35
C SER A 214 -39.34 -26.10 -11.10
N ILE A 215 -38.81 -26.70 -10.04
CA ILE A 215 -39.44 -26.77 -8.71
C ILE A 215 -38.45 -26.21 -7.69
N LYS A 216 -38.91 -25.30 -6.83
CA LYS A 216 -38.10 -24.76 -5.73
C LYS A 216 -38.51 -25.40 -4.40
N VAL A 217 -37.58 -26.08 -3.74
CA VAL A 217 -37.81 -26.77 -2.46
C VAL A 217 -36.76 -26.30 -1.44
N GLY A 218 -37.15 -25.35 -0.58
CA GLY A 218 -36.25 -24.75 0.40
C GLY A 218 -35.05 -24.06 -0.25
N ASN A 219 -33.85 -24.61 -0.02
CA ASN A 219 -32.58 -24.12 -0.56
C ASN A 219 -32.15 -24.79 -1.88
N PHE A 220 -32.91 -25.78 -2.35
CA PHE A 220 -32.63 -26.50 -3.58
C PHE A 220 -33.59 -26.06 -4.68
N ASN A 221 -33.07 -25.95 -5.90
CA ASN A 221 -33.89 -25.87 -7.09
C ASN A 221 -33.76 -27.20 -7.84
N ILE A 222 -34.86 -27.71 -8.35
CA ILE A 222 -34.90 -28.89 -9.23
C ILE A 222 -35.23 -28.36 -10.61
N TRP A 223 -34.32 -28.53 -11.56
CA TRP A 223 -34.53 -28.15 -12.96
C TRP A 223 -34.97 -29.37 -13.73
N ILE A 224 -36.02 -29.21 -14.53
CA ILE A 224 -36.66 -30.32 -15.23
C ILE A 224 -36.67 -30.02 -16.72
N GLU A 225 -36.23 -30.99 -17.51
CA GLU A 225 -36.30 -30.99 -18.97
C GLU A 225 -37.01 -32.26 -19.42
N GLN A 226 -37.99 -32.10 -20.31
CA GLN A 226 -38.84 -33.20 -20.76
C GLN A 226 -38.53 -33.54 -22.22
N GLY A 227 -38.40 -34.83 -22.51
CA GLY A 227 -38.46 -35.38 -23.87
C GLY A 227 -39.71 -36.24 -24.06
N PRO A 228 -39.90 -36.82 -25.26
CA PRO A 228 -41.10 -37.60 -25.60
C PRO A 228 -41.42 -38.75 -24.65
N TYR A 229 -40.40 -39.49 -24.19
CA TYR A 229 -40.55 -40.70 -23.37
C TYR A 229 -39.82 -40.65 -22.02
N ALA A 230 -38.91 -39.68 -21.81
CA ALA A 230 -38.17 -39.54 -20.56
C ALA A 230 -38.03 -38.08 -20.10
N ILE A 231 -37.80 -37.91 -18.80
CA ILE A 231 -37.63 -36.63 -18.09
C ILE A 231 -36.25 -36.65 -17.42
N ILE A 232 -35.46 -35.60 -17.60
CA ILE A 232 -34.26 -35.35 -16.80
C ILE A 232 -34.59 -34.32 -15.73
N ALA A 233 -34.26 -34.63 -14.47
CA ALA A 233 -34.36 -33.73 -13.33
C ALA A 233 -33.00 -33.54 -12.66
N ALA A 234 -32.54 -32.30 -12.52
CA ALA A 234 -31.27 -31.97 -11.89
C ALA A 234 -31.50 -31.17 -10.60
N ILE A 235 -30.97 -31.65 -9.48
CA ILE A 235 -30.93 -30.91 -8.21
C ILE A 235 -29.75 -29.96 -8.25
N VAL A 236 -30.05 -28.68 -8.18
CA VAL A 236 -29.07 -27.61 -8.25
C VAL A 236 -29.11 -26.71 -7.01
N GLU A 237 -27.93 -26.42 -6.50
CA GLU A 237 -27.67 -25.55 -5.36
C GLU A 237 -26.92 -24.29 -5.83
N GLY A 238 -27.33 -23.13 -5.33
CA GLY A 238 -26.71 -21.86 -5.67
C GLY A 238 -27.35 -21.16 -6.88
N ASN A 239 -26.61 -20.22 -7.47
CA ASN A 239 -27.11 -19.38 -8.57
C ASN A 239 -26.63 -19.94 -9.91
N VAL A 240 -27.48 -20.73 -10.55
CA VAL A 240 -27.15 -21.51 -11.75
C VAL A 240 -27.33 -20.68 -13.02
N PRO A 241 -26.33 -20.63 -13.92
CA PRO A 241 -26.46 -19.96 -15.21
C PRO A 241 -27.42 -20.71 -16.13
N GLY A 242 -28.13 -19.97 -17.00
CA GLY A 242 -29.06 -20.55 -17.98
C GLY A 242 -28.41 -21.53 -18.97
N SER A 243 -27.07 -21.55 -19.08
CA SER A 243 -26.32 -22.52 -19.87
C SER A 243 -26.50 -23.97 -19.41
N LEU A 244 -26.74 -24.22 -18.10
CA LEU A 244 -27.00 -25.58 -17.62
C LEU A 244 -28.26 -26.17 -18.28
N ARG A 245 -29.25 -25.32 -18.58
CA ARG A 245 -30.50 -25.77 -19.20
C ARG A 245 -30.27 -26.35 -20.59
N LEU A 246 -29.36 -25.74 -21.36
CA LEU A 246 -28.94 -26.25 -22.65
C LEU A 246 -28.29 -27.64 -22.53
N ILE A 247 -27.45 -27.83 -21.49
CA ILE A 247 -26.75 -29.10 -21.24
C ILE A 247 -27.73 -30.22 -20.86
N LEU A 248 -28.72 -29.93 -20.01
CA LEU A 248 -29.79 -30.89 -19.68
C LEU A 248 -30.59 -31.27 -20.92
N LYS A 249 -30.85 -30.30 -21.81
CA LYS A 249 -31.56 -30.51 -23.07
C LYS A 249 -30.76 -31.39 -24.05
N GLU A 250 -29.47 -31.11 -24.22
CA GLU A 250 -28.57 -31.93 -25.05
C GLU A 250 -28.46 -33.36 -24.50
N ALA A 251 -28.44 -33.52 -23.17
CA ALA A 251 -28.40 -34.84 -22.53
C ALA A 251 -29.68 -35.64 -22.77
N ILE A 252 -30.87 -35.05 -22.62
CA ILE A 252 -32.14 -35.76 -22.87
C ILE A 252 -32.30 -36.11 -24.36
N GLU A 253 -31.87 -35.22 -25.26
CA GLU A 253 -31.86 -35.48 -26.71
C GLU A 253 -30.92 -36.65 -27.05
N ALA A 254 -29.70 -36.65 -26.52
CA ALA A 254 -28.76 -37.75 -26.70
C ALA A 254 -29.30 -39.08 -26.16
N ILE A 255 -29.99 -39.07 -25.02
CA ILE A 255 -30.63 -40.28 -24.47
C ILE A 255 -31.74 -40.78 -25.40
N HIS A 256 -32.60 -39.92 -25.93
CA HIS A 256 -33.65 -40.34 -26.87
C HIS A 256 -33.09 -40.89 -28.18
N VAL A 257 -31.98 -40.35 -28.69
CA VAL A 257 -31.33 -40.87 -29.89
C VAL A 257 -30.74 -42.27 -29.66
N ASN A 258 -30.17 -42.52 -28.47
CA ASN A 258 -29.46 -43.76 -28.19
C ASN A 258 -30.34 -44.87 -27.56
N PHE A 259 -31.50 -44.52 -27.01
CA PHE A 259 -32.39 -45.44 -26.26
C PHE A 259 -33.86 -45.30 -26.65
N SER A 260 -34.16 -44.86 -27.88
CA SER A 260 -35.55 -44.66 -28.34
C SER A 260 -36.41 -45.90 -28.18
N TYR A 261 -35.89 -47.07 -28.58
CA TYR A 261 -36.62 -48.34 -28.52
C TYR A 261 -36.89 -48.78 -27.08
N GLU A 262 -35.88 -48.69 -26.21
CA GLU A 262 -35.95 -49.10 -24.81
C GLU A 262 -36.85 -48.17 -23.98
N LEU A 263 -36.92 -46.88 -24.34
CA LEU A 263 -37.83 -45.93 -23.71
C LEU A 263 -39.28 -46.14 -24.16
N GLU A 264 -39.53 -46.43 -25.43
CA GLU A 264 -40.88 -46.65 -25.95
C GLU A 264 -41.50 -47.96 -25.43
N HIS A 265 -40.70 -49.03 -25.33
CA HIS A 265 -41.15 -50.36 -24.89
C HIS A 265 -40.79 -50.65 -23.42
N PHE A 266 -40.73 -49.62 -22.59
CA PHE A 266 -40.30 -49.76 -21.20
C PHE A 266 -41.28 -50.61 -20.36
N GLN A 267 -40.85 -51.82 -19.98
CA GLN A 267 -41.59 -52.76 -19.11
C GLN A 267 -40.99 -52.89 -17.70
N GLY A 268 -40.28 -51.86 -17.23
CA GLY A 268 -39.70 -51.84 -15.88
C GLY A 268 -38.25 -52.34 -15.76
N ASN A 269 -37.58 -52.66 -16.87
CA ASN A 269 -36.14 -52.99 -16.85
C ASN A 269 -35.27 -51.73 -16.97
N THR A 270 -34.53 -51.39 -15.92
CA THR A 270 -33.69 -50.18 -15.84
C THR A 270 -32.20 -50.45 -16.14
N GLU A 271 -31.77 -51.71 -16.28
CA GLU A 271 -30.35 -52.08 -16.40
C GLU A 271 -29.66 -51.44 -17.62
N ALA A 272 -30.38 -51.32 -18.74
CA ALA A 272 -29.88 -50.72 -19.97
C ALA A 272 -29.47 -49.24 -19.79
N PHE A 273 -30.15 -48.52 -18.89
CA PHE A 273 -29.91 -47.11 -18.63
C PHE A 273 -28.79 -46.88 -17.60
N VAL A 274 -28.63 -47.81 -16.63
CA VAL A 274 -27.57 -47.75 -15.60
C VAL A 274 -26.19 -47.97 -16.21
N LEU A 275 -26.05 -48.91 -17.15
CA LEU A 275 -24.76 -49.28 -17.77
C LEU A 275 -24.14 -48.18 -18.66
N LYS A 276 -24.91 -47.14 -19.01
CA LYS A 276 -24.53 -46.12 -19.99
C LYS A 276 -24.80 -44.69 -19.47
N ASP A 277 -24.34 -44.42 -18.25
CA ASP A 277 -24.51 -43.15 -17.51
C ASP A 277 -23.76 -41.93 -18.08
N ARG A 278 -23.02 -42.09 -19.19
CA ARG A 278 -22.14 -41.06 -19.78
C ARG A 278 -22.85 -39.73 -20.03
N PHE A 279 -24.09 -39.76 -20.52
CA PHE A 279 -24.86 -38.57 -20.86
C PHE A 279 -25.42 -37.83 -19.63
N LEU A 280 -25.62 -38.53 -18.52
CA LEU A 280 -26.08 -37.92 -17.27
C LEU A 280 -24.92 -37.31 -16.47
N ARG A 281 -23.73 -37.92 -16.56
CA ARG A 281 -22.50 -37.39 -15.92
C ARG A 281 -22.09 -36.02 -16.45
N THR A 282 -22.33 -35.72 -17.73
CA THR A 282 -22.01 -34.39 -18.31
C THR A 282 -22.83 -33.26 -17.68
N CYS A 283 -23.94 -33.58 -17.01
CA CYS A 283 -24.80 -32.61 -16.34
C CYS A 283 -24.32 -32.27 -14.91
N LEU A 284 -23.36 -33.00 -14.34
CA LEU A 284 -22.78 -32.72 -13.02
C LEU A 284 -21.75 -31.57 -13.10
N LEU A 285 -22.24 -30.33 -13.16
CA LEU A 285 -21.42 -29.14 -13.22
C LEU A 285 -21.27 -28.43 -11.86
N ASN A 286 -20.04 -28.03 -11.55
CA ASN A 286 -19.74 -27.30 -10.33
C ASN A 286 -18.87 -26.06 -10.66
N GLU A 287 -19.42 -24.85 -10.58
CA GLU A 287 -18.67 -23.59 -10.81
C GLU A 287 -18.27 -22.97 -9.47
N LYS A 288 -17.12 -22.30 -9.32
CA LYS A 288 -16.59 -21.77 -8.03
C LYS A 288 -16.59 -20.24 -7.88
N LYS A 289 -17.21 -19.72 -6.80
CA LYS A 289 -17.30 -18.32 -6.34
C LYS A 289 -16.11 -17.94 -5.46
N GLU A 290 -15.53 -16.77 -5.73
CA GLU A 290 -14.44 -16.19 -4.94
C GLU A 290 -14.83 -15.97 -3.45
N ALA A 291 -13.98 -16.42 -2.54
CA ALA A 291 -14.00 -15.99 -1.15
C ALA A 291 -13.48 -14.54 -1.06
N LYS A 292 -14.36 -13.58 -0.76
CA LYS A 292 -13.98 -12.18 -0.48
C LYS A 292 -13.08 -12.14 0.77
N LYS A 293 -11.77 -12.01 0.60
CA LYS A 293 -10.85 -11.59 1.67
C LYS A 293 -10.53 -10.10 1.59
N LYS A 294 -10.35 -9.51 2.78
CA LYS A 294 -10.32 -8.06 3.05
C LYS A 294 -9.32 -7.32 2.15
N LYS A 295 -9.73 -6.13 1.69
CA LYS A 295 -8.99 -5.24 0.78
C LYS A 295 -7.56 -4.98 1.28
N PRO A 296 -6.57 -4.78 0.39
CA PRO A 296 -5.17 -4.55 0.75
C PRO A 296 -4.89 -3.11 1.20
N LEU A 297 -5.80 -2.51 2.00
CA LEU A 297 -5.66 -1.13 2.46
C LEU A 297 -4.39 -0.97 3.32
N ILE A 298 -4.08 -1.97 4.14
CA ILE A 298 -2.92 -1.96 5.05
C ILE A 298 -1.60 -1.89 4.27
N ILE A 299 -1.49 -2.56 3.13
CA ILE A 299 -0.28 -2.56 2.31
C ILE A 299 -0.08 -1.20 1.62
N LEU A 300 -1.17 -0.59 1.13
CA LEU A 300 -1.11 0.76 0.56
C LEU A 300 -0.75 1.80 1.62
N ILE A 301 -1.28 1.66 2.84
CA ILE A 301 -0.92 2.52 3.98
C ILE A 301 0.57 2.34 4.34
N LEU A 302 1.06 1.10 4.41
CA LEU A 302 2.47 0.81 4.68
C LEU A 302 3.40 1.36 3.58
N ALA A 303 3.02 1.26 2.31
CA ALA A 303 3.79 1.81 1.19
C ALA A 303 3.80 3.34 1.24
N ALA A 304 2.67 3.99 1.50
CA ALA A 304 2.58 5.43 1.68
C ALA A 304 3.40 5.90 2.89
N LEU A 305 3.37 5.15 4.00
CA LEU A 305 4.16 5.43 5.19
C LEU A 305 5.65 5.29 4.91
N LEU A 306 6.06 4.25 4.18
CA LEU A 306 7.46 4.05 3.78
C LEU A 306 7.94 5.17 2.85
N LEU A 307 7.12 5.61 1.90
CA LEU A 307 7.42 6.79 1.08
C LEU A 307 7.49 8.08 1.90
N GLY A 308 6.61 8.26 2.88
CA GLY A 308 6.65 9.39 3.81
C GLY A 308 7.93 9.40 4.66
N VAL A 309 8.35 8.24 5.17
CA VAL A 309 9.60 8.09 5.94
C VAL A 309 10.81 8.37 5.06
N LEU A 310 10.84 7.83 3.82
CA LEU A 310 11.91 8.13 2.86
C LEU A 310 11.96 9.62 2.52
N GLY A 311 10.80 10.23 2.25
CA GLY A 311 10.67 11.65 1.97
C GLY A 311 11.19 12.50 3.13
N PHE A 312 10.75 12.21 4.35
CA PHE A 312 11.23 12.88 5.55
C PHE A 312 12.74 12.70 5.76
N TRP A 313 13.27 11.49 5.58
CA TRP A 313 14.70 11.23 5.69
C TRP A 313 15.53 12.02 4.68
N THR A 314 15.07 12.09 3.42
CA THR A 314 15.73 12.91 2.39
C THR A 314 15.66 14.40 2.70
N TYR A 315 14.51 14.89 3.18
CA TYR A 315 14.36 16.29 3.60
C TYR A 315 15.34 16.65 4.71
N MET A 316 15.43 15.82 5.76
CA MET A 316 16.36 16.03 6.87
C MET A 316 17.82 16.08 6.40
N GLN A 317 18.22 15.23 5.45
CA GLN A 317 19.58 15.23 4.89
C GLN A 317 19.90 16.50 4.09
N VAL A 318 18.94 16.98 3.29
CA VAL A 318 19.11 18.19 2.49
C VAL A 318 19.16 19.43 3.38
N GLU A 319 18.22 19.54 4.32
CA GLU A 319 18.17 20.65 5.27
C GLU A 319 19.44 20.71 6.14
N PHE A 320 19.92 19.57 6.63
CA PHE A 320 21.18 19.48 7.37
C PHE A 320 22.34 20.03 6.54
N LYS A 321 22.47 19.59 5.27
CA LYS A 321 23.58 20.01 4.40
C LYS A 321 23.53 21.50 4.06
N LEU A 322 22.33 22.05 3.87
CA LEU A 322 22.14 23.49 3.63
C LEU A 322 22.58 24.31 4.85
N ARG A 323 22.11 23.95 6.05
CA ARG A 323 22.52 24.63 7.30
C ARG A 323 24.01 24.50 7.56
N PHE A 324 24.58 23.32 7.30
CA PHE A 324 26.01 23.08 7.47
C PHE A 324 26.85 23.98 6.56
N ASN A 325 26.47 24.10 5.29
CA ASN A 325 27.17 24.96 4.35
C ASN A 325 27.04 26.45 4.74
N GLN A 326 25.85 26.90 5.16
CA GLN A 326 25.65 28.28 5.62
C GLN A 326 26.51 28.61 6.85
N MET A 327 26.59 27.68 7.80
CA MET A 327 27.48 27.80 8.95
C MET A 327 28.95 27.86 8.52
N LEU A 328 29.37 27.02 7.57
CA LEU A 328 30.74 27.01 7.07
C LEU A 328 31.09 28.34 6.38
N ASP A 329 30.17 28.85 5.55
CA ASP A 329 30.31 30.15 4.88
C ASP A 329 30.44 31.30 5.90
N GLU A 330 29.67 31.27 7.01
CA GLU A 330 29.78 32.27 8.08
C GLU A 330 31.09 32.16 8.87
N LEU A 331 31.58 30.95 9.12
CA LEU A 331 32.88 30.72 9.74
C LEU A 331 34.02 31.25 8.85
N GLU A 332 33.97 30.98 7.56
CA GLU A 332 34.98 31.48 6.60
C GLU A 332 34.91 33.00 6.39
N ALA A 333 33.72 33.60 6.50
CA ALA A 333 33.54 35.04 6.45
C ALA A 333 33.99 35.77 7.75
N THR A 334 34.16 35.03 8.84
CA THR A 334 34.59 35.60 10.12
C THR A 334 36.07 35.97 10.05
N LYS A 335 36.37 37.28 10.19
CA LYS A 335 37.76 37.77 10.22
C LYS A 335 38.56 37.08 11.32
N GLY A 336 39.80 36.72 11.02
CA GLY A 336 40.67 35.95 11.90
C GLY A 336 40.34 34.47 12.01
N VAL A 337 39.47 33.92 11.17
CA VAL A 337 39.23 32.47 11.04
C VAL A 337 39.62 32.03 9.64
N ALA A 338 40.36 30.93 9.52
CA ALA A 338 40.72 30.33 8.25
C ALA A 338 40.45 28.83 8.31
N VAL A 339 39.44 28.37 7.58
CA VAL A 339 39.12 26.94 7.48
C VAL A 339 40.09 26.29 6.50
N THR A 340 40.73 25.19 6.90
CA THR A 340 41.70 24.45 6.07
C THR A 340 41.15 23.14 5.55
N GLY A 341 40.12 22.59 6.18
CA GLY A 341 39.52 21.33 5.75
C GLY A 341 38.28 20.95 6.54
N THR A 342 37.41 20.19 5.89
CA THR A 342 36.22 19.59 6.52
C THR A 342 36.23 18.09 6.26
N GLU A 343 36.11 17.31 7.34
CA GLU A 343 36.06 15.86 7.28
C GLU A 343 34.81 15.37 8.01
N LYS A 344 34.30 14.22 7.60
CA LYS A 344 33.16 13.57 8.27
C LYS A 344 33.61 12.21 8.81
N GLU A 345 33.64 12.09 10.13
CA GLU A 345 34.05 10.86 10.81
C GLU A 345 32.93 10.39 11.75
N ASN A 346 32.52 9.12 11.63
CA ASN A 346 31.46 8.52 12.46
C ASN A 346 30.14 9.31 12.52
N GLY A 347 29.81 10.05 11.45
CA GLY A 347 28.60 10.88 11.37
C GLY A 347 28.76 12.30 11.89
N VAL A 348 29.88 12.63 12.54
CA VAL A 348 30.22 13.96 13.08
C VAL A 348 31.10 14.70 12.07
N TYR A 349 30.84 15.98 11.86
CA TYR A 349 31.68 16.82 11.01
C TYR A 349 32.82 17.41 11.84
N SER A 350 34.06 17.19 11.43
CA SER A 350 35.27 17.80 11.99
C SER A 350 35.72 18.92 11.06
N ILE A 351 35.67 20.15 11.56
CA ILE A 351 36.16 21.34 10.86
C ILE A 351 37.56 21.64 11.40
N THR A 352 38.54 21.63 10.50
CA THR A 352 39.94 21.94 10.80
C THR A 352 40.31 23.30 10.24
N GLY A 353 41.15 24.03 10.96
CA GLY A 353 41.52 25.38 10.56
C GLY A 353 42.36 26.11 11.58
N LEU A 354 42.52 27.40 11.33
CA LEU A 354 43.25 28.34 12.16
C LEU A 354 42.28 29.41 12.66
N TYR A 355 42.50 29.93 13.85
CA TYR A 355 41.71 31.04 14.38
C TYR A 355 42.52 31.99 15.26
N ASP A 356 42.15 33.25 15.30
CA ASP A 356 42.69 34.22 16.23
C ASP A 356 41.98 34.14 17.59
N PRO A 357 42.69 33.93 18.72
CA PRO A 357 42.06 33.85 20.05
C PRO A 357 41.30 35.10 20.50
N LEU A 358 41.49 36.23 19.80
CA LEU A 358 40.72 37.44 20.01
C LEU A 358 39.32 37.40 19.38
N VAL A 359 39.10 36.51 18.41
CA VAL A 359 37.78 36.22 17.86
C VAL A 359 36.95 35.58 18.97
N GLY A 360 35.70 36.02 19.10
CA GLY A 360 34.79 35.54 20.13
C GLY A 360 34.57 34.02 20.08
N ASN A 361 33.71 33.50 20.95
CA ASN A 361 33.47 32.06 21.02
C ASN A 361 32.80 31.54 19.73
N LEU A 362 33.58 30.90 18.86
CA LEU A 362 33.14 30.34 17.57
C LEU A 362 32.08 29.24 17.73
N ASN A 363 31.96 28.63 18.91
CA ASN A 363 30.88 27.68 19.19
C ASN A 363 29.50 28.35 19.16
N ASN A 364 29.42 29.68 19.29
CA ASN A 364 28.16 30.40 19.15
C ASN A 364 27.66 30.36 17.70
N VAL A 365 28.55 30.43 16.71
CA VAL A 365 28.21 30.32 15.28
C VAL A 365 27.64 28.93 15.00
N VAL A 366 28.28 27.89 15.52
CA VAL A 366 27.80 26.49 15.41
C VAL A 366 26.39 26.34 16.00
N LYS A 367 26.16 26.87 17.21
CA LYS A 367 24.86 26.82 17.89
C LYS A 367 23.77 27.61 17.17
N GLN A 368 24.11 28.75 16.58
CA GLN A 368 23.15 29.61 15.87
C GLN A 368 22.55 28.90 14.64
N HIS A 369 23.30 28.03 13.99
CA HIS A 369 22.83 27.20 12.87
C HIS A 369 22.15 25.89 13.30
N GLY A 370 21.94 25.70 14.61
CA GLY A 370 21.21 24.56 15.16
C GLY A 370 22.04 23.27 15.27
N PHE A 371 23.37 23.39 15.29
CA PHE A 371 24.29 22.28 15.55
C PHE A 371 24.83 22.33 16.98
N ASP A 372 25.17 21.17 17.52
CA ASP A 372 25.90 21.05 18.78
C ASP A 372 27.29 20.43 18.57
N LEU A 373 28.00 20.19 19.68
CA LEU A 373 29.35 19.58 19.67
C LEU A 373 29.33 18.07 19.33
N HIS A 374 28.15 17.44 19.29
CA HIS A 374 27.98 16.07 18.83
C HIS A 374 27.79 16.02 17.32
N ASP A 375 27.21 17.05 16.72
CA ASP A 375 27.05 17.17 15.26
C ASP A 375 28.32 17.69 14.57
N VAL A 376 28.96 18.70 15.18
CA VAL A 376 30.11 19.43 14.61
C VAL A 376 31.19 19.67 15.66
N LYS A 377 32.43 19.27 15.35
CA LYS A 377 33.61 19.55 16.17
C LYS A 377 34.51 20.55 15.47
N LEU A 378 34.90 21.60 16.21
CA LEU A 378 35.86 22.59 15.76
C LEU A 378 37.25 22.23 16.30
N ASN A 379 38.13 21.77 15.40
CA ASN A 379 39.53 21.48 15.68
C ASN A 379 40.38 22.61 15.09
N LEU A 380 40.33 23.77 15.75
CA LEU A 380 40.99 24.99 15.28
C LEU A 380 42.26 25.24 16.10
N GLU A 381 43.36 25.50 15.41
CA GLU A 381 44.63 25.87 16.04
C GLU A 381 44.79 27.40 16.12
N PRO A 382 45.40 27.93 17.19
CA PRO A 382 45.56 29.37 17.35
C PRO A 382 46.56 29.95 16.34
N MET A 383 46.20 31.09 15.75
CA MET A 383 47.01 31.89 14.82
C MET A 383 46.89 33.38 15.18
N ILE A 384 47.85 34.21 14.75
CA ILE A 384 47.74 35.67 14.84
C ILE A 384 47.24 36.19 13.49
N SER A 385 46.03 36.73 13.45
CA SER A 385 45.53 37.45 12.29
C SER A 385 46.07 38.89 12.26
N LEU A 386 46.40 39.33 11.04
CA LEU A 386 46.78 40.69 10.70
C LEU A 386 45.60 41.51 10.14
N ASP A 387 44.37 41.01 10.29
CA ASP A 387 43.16 41.79 10.01
C ASP A 387 43.14 43.07 10.86
N TYR A 388 42.86 44.21 10.22
CA TYR A 388 42.91 45.53 10.85
C TYR A 388 42.16 45.62 12.17
N ASP A 389 40.95 45.06 12.23
CA ASP A 389 40.10 45.10 13.43
C ASP A 389 40.70 44.29 14.59
N LEU A 390 41.33 43.15 14.28
CA LEU A 390 41.94 42.28 15.29
C LEU A 390 43.28 42.81 15.78
N VAL A 391 44.09 43.40 14.89
CA VAL A 391 45.32 44.11 15.27
C VAL A 391 44.98 45.29 16.18
N LEU A 392 43.95 46.07 15.86
CA LEU A 392 43.50 47.18 16.69
C LEU A 392 42.95 46.70 18.05
N LEU A 393 42.15 45.64 18.07
CA LEU A 393 41.64 45.04 19.31
C LEU A 393 42.77 44.53 20.21
N ARG A 394 43.79 43.90 19.61
CA ARG A 394 45.01 43.45 20.31
C ARG A 394 45.75 44.65 20.91
N ALA A 395 45.94 45.70 20.12
CA ALA A 395 46.59 46.93 20.58
C ALA A 395 45.83 47.55 21.75
N ARG A 396 44.50 47.65 21.69
CA ARG A 396 43.69 48.15 22.82
C ARG A 396 43.87 47.31 24.09
N ARG A 397 43.89 45.97 23.98
CA ARG A 397 44.09 45.08 25.14
C ARG A 397 45.48 45.21 25.76
N VAL A 398 46.53 45.30 24.95
CA VAL A 398 47.92 45.37 25.43
C VAL A 398 48.29 46.75 25.94
N LEU A 399 47.90 47.79 25.20
CA LEU A 399 48.24 49.17 25.53
C LEU A 399 47.35 49.74 26.64
N MET A 400 46.13 49.18 26.83
CA MET A 400 45.12 49.64 27.79
C MET A 400 45.00 51.18 27.78
N PRO A 401 44.58 51.78 26.64
CA PRO A 401 44.46 53.23 26.54
C PRO A 401 43.45 53.76 27.56
N PRO A 402 43.67 54.96 28.13
CA PRO A 402 42.65 55.65 28.90
C PRO A 402 41.44 55.96 28.00
N GLU A 403 40.27 56.19 28.60
CA GLU A 403 39.03 56.49 27.85
C GLU A 403 39.14 57.74 26.96
N THR A 404 40.07 58.63 27.30
CA THR A 404 40.41 59.85 26.58
C THR A 404 41.27 59.62 25.32
N ILE A 405 41.79 58.41 25.10
CA ILE A 405 42.58 58.05 23.91
C ILE A 405 41.78 57.15 23.00
N ASP A 406 41.66 57.58 21.75
CA ASP A 406 41.15 56.75 20.68
C ASP A 406 42.30 56.20 19.81
N LEU A 407 42.22 54.91 19.50
CA LEU A 407 43.23 54.22 18.69
C LEU A 407 42.63 53.87 17.33
N SER A 408 43.37 54.18 16.26
CA SER A 408 43.03 53.77 14.91
C SER A 408 44.26 53.20 14.20
N LEU A 409 44.04 52.27 13.27
CA LEU A 409 45.12 51.65 12.50
C LEU A 409 44.99 52.05 11.03
N LYS A 410 46.03 52.68 10.48
CA LYS A 410 46.13 52.97 9.04
C LYS A 410 47.35 52.24 8.48
N ARG A 411 47.10 51.23 7.65
CA ARG A 411 48.13 50.31 7.14
C ARG A 411 48.91 49.67 8.30
N ASP A 412 50.14 50.09 8.50
CA ASP A 412 51.10 49.60 9.49
C ASP A 412 51.33 50.60 10.64
N THR A 413 50.62 51.73 10.63
CA THR A 413 50.77 52.82 11.60
C THR A 413 49.58 52.85 12.55
N LEU A 414 49.84 52.60 13.84
CA LEU A 414 48.86 52.82 14.91
C LEU A 414 48.88 54.31 15.28
N ILE A 415 47.73 54.95 15.20
CA ILE A 415 47.56 56.38 15.50
C ILE A 415 46.78 56.48 16.81
N ALA A 416 47.35 57.19 17.79
CA ALA A 416 46.69 57.58 19.01
C ALA A 416 46.27 59.06 18.94
N GLU A 417 45.01 59.34 19.27
CA GLU A 417 44.44 60.70 19.26
C GLU A 417 43.67 60.91 20.56
N GLY A 418 43.91 62.03 21.26
CA GLY A 418 43.24 62.33 22.52
C GLY A 418 44.16 62.87 23.61
N ALA A 419 43.86 62.59 24.88
CA ALA A 419 44.64 63.05 26.02
C ALA A 419 45.16 61.88 26.86
N ALA A 420 46.44 61.85 27.21
CA ALA A 420 47.02 60.83 28.08
C ALA A 420 48.14 61.38 28.96
N ASN A 421 48.43 60.67 30.04
CA ASN A 421 49.58 60.97 30.89
C ASN A 421 50.89 60.44 30.27
N ASN A 422 52.02 61.01 30.72
CA ASN A 422 53.33 60.62 30.18
C ASN A 422 53.72 59.16 30.50
N GLU A 423 53.27 58.64 31.64
CA GLU A 423 53.49 57.23 32.04
C GLU A 423 52.89 56.25 31.04
N TRP A 424 51.65 56.50 30.60
CA TRP A 424 51.00 55.69 29.58
C TRP A 424 51.70 55.82 28.24
N LEU A 425 52.11 57.03 27.84
CA LEU A 425 52.80 57.28 26.57
C LEU A 425 54.13 56.51 26.47
N GLU A 426 54.96 56.57 27.50
CA GLU A 426 56.23 55.84 27.54
C GLU A 426 56.02 54.31 27.49
N ARG A 427 55.08 53.81 28.30
CA ARG A 427 54.72 52.39 28.29
C ARG A 427 54.17 51.97 26.93
N ALA A 428 53.25 52.73 26.35
CA ALA A 428 52.65 52.43 25.06
C ALA A 428 53.69 52.41 23.94
N ALA A 429 54.58 53.40 23.89
CA ALA A 429 55.66 53.46 22.90
C ALA A 429 56.60 52.24 22.99
N SER A 430 56.86 51.72 24.20
CA SER A 430 57.68 50.52 24.38
C SER A 430 56.97 49.22 23.95
N LEU A 431 55.66 49.11 24.21
CA LEU A 431 54.89 47.90 23.96
C LEU A 431 54.42 47.78 22.51
N VAL A 432 54.12 48.90 21.85
CA VAL A 432 53.47 48.92 20.53
C VAL A 432 54.32 48.27 19.45
N LEU A 433 55.65 48.40 19.52
CA LEU A 433 56.59 47.82 18.55
C LEU A 433 56.71 46.29 18.67
N HIS A 434 56.21 45.71 19.77
CA HIS A 434 56.14 44.26 19.96
C HIS A 434 54.83 43.66 19.45
N LEU A 435 53.90 44.49 18.95
CA LEU A 435 52.61 44.04 18.45
C LEU A 435 52.68 43.66 16.97
N PRO A 436 52.36 42.41 16.61
CA PRO A 436 52.32 41.98 15.21
C PRO A 436 51.34 42.83 14.38
N GLY A 437 51.79 43.31 13.22
CA GLY A 437 51.00 44.13 12.31
C GLY A 437 51.14 45.64 12.52
N ILE A 438 51.90 46.09 13.52
CA ILE A 438 52.17 47.51 13.78
C ILE A 438 53.68 47.74 13.69
N TYR A 439 54.07 48.68 12.82
CA TYR A 439 55.48 49.05 12.62
C TYR A 439 55.77 50.49 13.06
N PHE A 440 54.74 51.34 13.05
CA PHE A 440 54.86 52.74 13.42
C PHE A 440 53.79 53.11 14.45
N PHE A 441 54.14 54.02 15.35
CA PHE A 441 53.23 54.57 16.35
C PHE A 441 53.23 56.09 16.26
N ASP A 442 52.10 56.64 15.84
CA ASP A 442 51.90 58.07 15.67
C ASP A 442 51.12 58.63 16.87
N ILE A 443 51.83 59.43 17.68
CA ILE A 443 51.30 60.13 18.86
C ILE A 443 51.22 61.64 18.63
N THR A 444 51.39 62.13 17.40
CA THR A 444 51.42 63.57 17.08
C THR A 444 50.13 64.30 17.47
N LYS A 445 49.03 63.56 17.62
CA LYS A 445 47.73 64.08 18.04
C LYS A 445 47.37 63.79 19.50
N VAL A 446 48.32 63.36 20.32
CA VAL A 446 48.11 63.16 21.76
C VAL A 446 48.50 64.42 22.52
N ASN A 447 47.56 64.96 23.28
CA ASN A 447 47.80 66.03 24.24
C ASN A 447 48.24 65.43 25.58
N GLU A 448 49.29 65.98 26.16
CA GLU A 448 49.73 65.58 27.50
C GLU A 448 48.71 66.08 28.54
N GLU A 449 48.03 65.14 29.20
CA GLU A 449 47.14 65.46 30.30
C GLU A 449 47.98 65.68 31.57
N LYS A 450 48.13 66.94 31.98
CA LYS A 450 48.72 67.28 33.28
C LYS A 450 47.75 66.86 34.38
N ILE A 451 47.95 65.67 34.94
CA ILE A 451 47.18 65.18 36.09
C ILE A 451 47.26 66.22 37.23
N PRO A 452 46.14 66.76 37.74
CA PRO A 452 46.15 67.40 39.04
C PRO A 452 46.49 66.34 40.08
N GLN A 453 47.66 66.46 40.73
CA GLN A 453 48.09 65.52 41.77
C GLN A 453 47.00 65.40 42.83
N THR A 454 46.26 64.30 42.79
CA THR A 454 45.38 63.93 43.90
C THR A 454 46.28 63.66 45.10
N PRO A 455 46.06 64.27 46.28
CA PRO A 455 46.92 64.06 47.43
C PRO A 455 47.10 62.57 47.70
N ALA A 456 48.33 62.11 47.96
CA ALA A 456 48.65 60.69 48.14
C ALA A 456 47.71 59.97 49.12
N ARG A 457 47.24 60.69 50.15
CA ARG A 457 46.25 60.21 51.13
C ARG A 457 44.90 59.83 50.48
N GLN A 458 44.39 60.67 49.59
CA GLN A 458 43.10 60.44 48.93
C GLN A 458 43.18 59.32 47.87
N GLN A 459 44.36 59.13 47.26
CA GLN A 459 44.60 57.95 46.41
C GLN A 459 44.52 56.65 47.22
N VAL A 460 45.12 56.61 48.41
CA VAL A 460 45.07 55.41 49.25
C VAL A 460 43.67 55.18 49.82
N GLU A 461 42.93 56.24 50.16
CA GLU A 461 41.50 56.13 50.54
C GLU A 461 40.66 55.49 49.42
N ASN A 462 40.88 55.88 48.16
CA ASN A 462 40.20 55.25 47.02
C ASN A 462 40.56 53.78 46.85
N ARG A 463 41.84 53.42 47.08
CA ARG A 463 42.30 52.02 47.00
C ARG A 463 41.74 51.15 48.13
N ILE A 464 41.56 51.72 49.33
CA ILE A 464 40.88 51.05 50.44
C ILE A 464 39.43 50.76 50.05
N LEU A 465 38.70 51.75 49.52
CA LEU A 465 37.34 51.55 49.06
C LEU A 465 37.26 50.50 47.94
N ALA A 466 38.26 50.43 47.05
CA ALA A 466 38.35 49.40 46.03
C ALA A 466 38.51 47.99 46.64
N ILE A 467 39.42 47.82 47.61
CA ILE A 467 39.61 46.55 48.34
C ILE A 467 38.30 46.09 49.00
N GLU A 468 37.58 47.00 49.67
CA GLU A 468 36.35 46.67 50.40
C GLU A 468 35.17 46.32 49.50
N ASN A 469 35.22 46.72 48.21
CA ASN A 469 34.20 46.37 47.22
C ASN A 469 34.41 44.99 46.58
N TYR A 470 35.58 44.38 46.73
CA TYR A 470 35.83 43.04 46.20
C TYR A 470 35.21 41.94 47.07
N TYR A 471 34.66 40.92 46.40
CA TYR A 471 34.26 39.68 47.03
C TYR A 471 34.43 38.49 46.08
N PHE A 472 34.68 37.31 46.64
CA PHE A 472 34.94 36.07 45.90
C PHE A 472 33.97 34.99 46.35
N VAL A 473 33.28 34.36 45.41
CA VAL A 473 32.26 33.34 45.68
C VAL A 473 32.79 31.95 45.40
N PHE A 474 32.50 31.02 46.30
CA PHE A 474 33.06 29.68 46.27
C PHE A 474 32.00 28.58 46.24
N LYS A 475 32.37 27.46 45.60
CA LYS A 475 31.61 26.21 45.67
C LYS A 475 31.75 25.60 47.07
N ILE A 476 30.90 24.61 47.36
CA ILE A 476 30.94 23.91 48.65
C ILE A 476 32.27 23.17 48.81
N ASN A 477 32.92 23.34 49.97
CA ASN A 477 34.21 22.71 50.33
C ASN A 477 35.40 22.99 49.40
N GLU A 478 35.32 23.99 48.52
CA GLU A 478 36.40 24.33 47.58
C GLU A 478 36.74 25.82 47.67
N VAL A 479 38.03 26.16 47.75
CA VAL A 479 38.54 27.54 47.70
C VAL A 479 39.49 27.63 46.51
N LYS A 480 38.92 27.67 45.32
CA LYS A 480 39.65 27.71 44.06
C LYS A 480 39.08 28.86 43.23
N LEU A 481 39.95 29.79 42.86
CA LEU A 481 39.61 30.92 41.99
C LEU A 481 39.36 30.39 40.57
N ASP A 482 38.26 30.82 39.96
CA ASP A 482 38.04 30.63 38.53
C ASP A 482 38.84 31.66 37.70
N SER A 483 38.78 31.54 36.38
CA SER A 483 39.56 32.40 35.47
C SER A 483 39.20 33.89 35.57
N LEU A 484 37.97 34.24 35.93
CA LEU A 484 37.54 35.64 36.10
C LEU A 484 37.95 36.14 37.49
N GLN A 485 37.68 35.36 38.54
CA GLN A 485 38.10 35.64 39.90
C GLN A 485 39.63 35.77 40.02
N LYS A 486 40.40 35.09 39.17
CA LYS A 486 41.86 35.26 39.16
C LYS A 486 42.28 36.67 38.73
N ILE A 487 41.60 37.28 37.75
CA ILE A 487 41.86 38.65 37.32
C ILE A 487 41.56 39.63 38.47
N ASP A 488 40.40 39.47 39.10
CA ASP A 488 40.00 40.30 40.24
C ASP A 488 40.93 40.13 41.45
N PHE A 489 41.41 38.90 41.67
CA PHE A 489 42.38 38.60 42.71
C PHE A 489 43.72 39.28 42.46
N ASP A 490 44.25 39.25 41.22
CA ASP A 490 45.50 39.94 40.88
C ASP A 490 45.38 41.46 41.10
N ILE A 491 44.23 42.06 40.80
CA ILE A 491 43.96 43.48 41.07
C ILE A 491 43.89 43.74 42.59
N LEU A 492 43.13 42.93 43.33
CA LEU A 492 43.03 43.01 44.80
C LEU A 492 44.42 42.97 45.45
N ILE A 493 45.29 42.06 45.03
CA ILE A 493 46.64 41.90 45.57
C ILE A 493 47.48 43.16 45.33
N ASN A 494 47.40 43.74 44.13
CA ASN A 494 48.12 44.97 43.81
C ASN A 494 47.63 46.16 44.65
N GLU A 495 46.31 46.27 44.87
CA GLU A 495 45.74 47.29 45.74
C GLU A 495 46.12 47.06 47.21
N ALA A 496 46.04 45.83 47.69
CA ALA A 496 46.44 45.46 49.04
C ALA A 496 47.91 45.80 49.32
N LYS A 497 48.83 45.43 48.42
CA LYS A 497 50.26 45.80 48.53
C LYS A 497 50.44 47.32 48.56
N SER A 498 49.69 48.06 47.75
CA SER A 498 49.78 49.51 47.70
C SER A 498 49.29 50.18 49.00
N VAL A 499 48.22 49.67 49.61
CA VAL A 499 47.71 50.13 50.90
C VAL A 499 48.66 49.78 52.04
N LEU A 500 49.19 48.56 52.07
CA LEU A 500 50.11 48.10 53.13
C LEU A 500 51.48 48.80 53.09
N ASN A 501 51.96 49.15 51.89
CA ASN A 501 53.21 49.89 51.73
C ASN A 501 53.08 51.38 52.10
N PHE A 502 51.85 51.90 52.23
CA PHE A 502 51.63 53.29 52.59
C PHE A 502 51.71 53.48 54.11
N ARG A 503 52.65 54.33 54.54
CA ARG A 503 52.79 54.72 55.95
C ARG A 503 51.78 55.82 56.28
N PHE A 504 50.67 55.43 56.90
CA PHE A 504 49.84 56.38 57.66
C PHE A 504 50.63 56.82 58.91
N ASP A 505 50.28 57.99 59.46
CA ASP A 505 50.97 58.64 60.60
C ASP A 505 51.42 57.63 61.70
N GLN A 506 52.56 57.89 62.35
CA GLN A 506 53.51 56.95 63.01
C GLN A 506 52.96 55.85 63.97
N ASP A 507 51.67 55.81 64.28
CA ASP A 507 51.09 54.99 65.36
C ASP A 507 50.02 53.98 64.89
N SER A 508 49.81 53.75 63.59
CA SER A 508 48.82 52.75 63.12
C SER A 508 49.23 52.00 61.85
N VAL A 509 49.08 50.69 61.87
CA VAL A 509 49.38 49.79 60.73
C VAL A 509 48.07 49.33 60.07
N PRO A 510 47.95 49.38 58.73
CA PRO A 510 46.79 48.82 58.04
C PRO A 510 46.78 47.29 58.14
N VAL A 511 45.62 46.76 58.52
CA VAL A 511 45.32 45.32 58.60
C VAL A 511 44.10 45.06 57.73
N ILE A 512 44.17 44.02 56.91
CA ILE A 512 43.08 43.56 56.04
C ILE A 512 42.37 42.41 56.73
N GLU A 513 41.14 42.64 57.15
CA GLU A 513 40.25 41.62 57.68
C GLU A 513 39.60 40.86 56.50
N VAL A 514 39.81 39.55 56.46
CA VAL A 514 39.30 38.65 55.42
C VAL A 514 38.05 37.95 55.95
N TYR A 515 36.88 38.44 55.55
CA TYR A 515 35.59 37.98 56.05
C TYR A 515 35.01 36.87 55.19
N SER A 516 34.87 35.66 55.74
CA SER A 516 34.10 34.59 55.10
C SER A 516 32.64 34.61 55.56
N HIS A 517 31.73 34.74 54.59
CA HIS A 517 30.28 34.82 54.80
C HIS A 517 29.64 33.43 54.83
N THR A 518 28.83 33.19 55.86
CA THR A 518 28.08 31.95 56.05
C THR A 518 26.69 32.21 56.61
N SER A 519 25.87 31.17 56.76
CA SER A 519 24.49 31.30 57.24
C SER A 519 24.26 30.45 58.50
N ARG A 520 23.34 30.89 59.34
CA ARG A 520 22.84 30.12 60.49
C ARG A 520 21.91 28.96 60.06
N ASN A 521 21.54 28.89 58.79
CA ASN A 521 20.69 27.82 58.25
C ASN A 521 21.43 26.47 58.20
N GLY A 522 20.86 25.45 58.84
CA GLY A 522 21.46 24.12 58.94
C GLY A 522 22.30 23.94 60.21
N GLN A 523 23.36 23.13 60.14
CA GLN A 523 24.24 22.88 61.29
C GLN A 523 25.23 24.04 61.47
N ILE A 524 24.95 24.89 62.46
CA ILE A 524 25.68 26.14 62.71
C ILE A 524 27.19 25.91 62.88
N ASP A 525 27.60 24.92 63.68
CA ASP A 525 29.03 24.64 63.91
C ASP A 525 29.75 24.16 62.64
N ALA A 526 29.08 23.38 61.81
CA ALA A 526 29.63 22.93 60.53
C ALA A 526 29.81 24.11 59.57
N ASN A 527 28.81 24.99 59.49
CA ASN A 527 28.87 26.21 58.67
C ASN A 527 29.95 27.18 59.15
N LYS A 528 30.13 27.33 60.47
CA LYS A 528 31.18 28.14 61.07
C LYS A 528 32.56 27.59 60.76
N ASN A 529 32.75 26.28 60.89
CA ASN A 529 34.02 25.61 60.58
C ASN A 529 34.35 25.71 59.08
N ALA A 530 33.38 25.49 58.20
CA ALA A 530 33.56 25.63 56.76
C ALA A 530 33.92 27.07 56.36
N ALA A 531 33.31 28.07 56.99
CA ALA A 531 33.64 29.48 56.78
C ALA A 531 35.04 29.85 57.30
N ARG A 532 35.42 29.35 58.48
CA ARG A 532 36.77 29.56 59.03
C ARG A 532 37.84 29.01 58.09
N LEU A 533 37.68 27.77 57.63
CA LEU A 533 38.59 27.13 56.67
C LEU A 533 38.63 27.87 55.33
N ARG A 534 37.51 28.47 54.90
CA ARG A 534 37.48 29.28 53.68
C ARG A 534 38.31 30.56 53.83
N ALA A 535 38.14 31.29 54.92
CA ALA A 535 38.90 32.50 55.19
C ALA A 535 40.40 32.20 55.31
N GLU A 536 40.77 31.14 56.04
CA GLU A 536 42.17 30.71 56.20
C GLU A 536 42.81 30.32 54.85
N LYS A 537 42.14 29.50 54.05
CA LYS A 537 42.64 29.13 52.71
C LYS A 537 42.74 30.33 51.78
N PHE A 538 41.85 31.32 51.90
CA PHE A 538 41.93 32.53 51.10
C PHE A 538 43.12 33.40 51.54
N VAL A 539 43.38 33.49 52.84
CA VAL A 539 44.59 34.11 53.38
C VAL A 539 45.84 33.41 52.85
N ASP A 540 45.87 32.07 52.79
CA ASP A 540 47.01 31.33 52.21
C ASP A 540 47.28 31.74 50.75
N LEU A 541 46.24 31.97 49.95
CA LEU A 541 46.38 32.50 48.58
C LEU A 541 47.03 33.89 48.59
N MET A 542 46.58 34.77 49.48
CA MET A 542 47.13 36.12 49.63
C MET A 542 48.61 36.11 50.11
N LEU A 543 48.97 35.17 50.98
CA LEU A 543 50.34 34.97 51.45
C LEU A 543 51.27 34.49 50.32
N HIS A 544 50.81 33.57 49.47
CA HIS A 544 51.58 33.11 48.32
C HIS A 544 51.91 34.23 47.32
N GLU A 545 51.07 35.26 47.25
CA GLU A 545 51.30 36.46 46.44
C GLU A 545 52.17 37.53 47.15
N GLY A 546 52.67 37.24 48.35
CA GLY A 546 53.66 38.06 49.06
C GLY A 546 53.10 39.13 49.99
N LEU A 547 51.86 38.99 50.47
CA LEU A 547 51.33 39.83 51.55
C LEU A 547 51.81 39.32 52.93
N PRO A 548 52.19 40.19 53.89
CA PRO A 548 52.67 39.76 55.20
C PRO A 548 51.55 39.19 56.08
N ILE A 549 51.84 38.10 56.80
CA ILE A 549 50.83 37.39 57.62
C ILE A 549 50.30 38.24 58.77
N GLU A 550 51.13 39.10 59.36
CA GLU A 550 50.73 40.03 60.42
C GLU A 550 49.71 41.08 59.97
N THR A 551 49.49 41.24 58.66
CA THR A 551 48.54 42.20 58.10
C THR A 551 47.21 41.57 57.68
N LEU A 552 47.05 40.24 57.80
CA LEU A 552 45.86 39.52 57.33
C LEU A 552 45.15 38.84 58.51
N VAL A 553 43.86 39.15 58.70
CA VAL A 553 43.07 38.59 59.81
C VAL A 553 41.83 37.88 59.29
N PRO A 554 41.77 36.53 59.32
CA PRO A 554 40.60 35.79 58.90
C PRO A 554 39.45 35.94 59.90
N LYS A 555 38.24 36.22 59.42
CA LYS A 555 37.02 36.37 60.23
C LYS A 555 35.85 35.63 59.59
N VAL A 556 34.87 35.26 60.42
CA VAL A 556 33.63 34.61 59.99
C VAL A 556 32.46 35.51 60.33
N ILE A 557 31.62 35.80 59.35
CA ILE A 557 30.35 36.53 59.53
C ILE A 557 29.18 35.62 59.16
N PHE A 558 28.15 35.65 60.00
CA PHE A 558 26.84 35.15 59.64
C PHE A 558 26.06 36.27 58.95
N VAL A 559 25.60 36.04 57.73
CA VAL A 559 24.91 37.07 56.92
C VAL A 559 23.64 37.60 57.60
N GLU A 560 23.05 36.82 58.50
CA GLU A 560 21.88 37.19 59.31
C GLU A 560 22.21 38.22 60.40
N ASP A 561 23.46 38.27 60.88
CA ASP A 561 23.86 39.09 62.03
C ASP A 561 24.23 40.53 61.60
N GLU A 562 24.84 40.72 60.42
CA GLU A 562 25.38 42.02 59.99
C GLU A 562 24.69 42.65 58.76
N LYS A 563 23.67 42.00 58.15
CA LYS A 563 23.00 42.47 56.90
C LYS A 563 23.99 42.91 55.81
N VAL A 564 25.08 42.17 55.68
CA VAL A 564 26.12 42.42 54.68
C VAL A 564 25.60 42.13 53.26
N PRO A 565 26.01 42.90 52.24
CA PRO A 565 25.51 42.75 50.87
C PRO A 565 26.11 41.54 50.11
N PHE A 566 26.93 40.74 50.78
CA PHE A 566 27.66 39.63 50.17
C PHE A 566 26.94 38.29 50.36
N PRO A 567 26.93 37.43 49.33
CA PRO A 567 26.24 36.15 49.40
C PRO A 567 26.93 35.17 50.36
N VAL A 568 26.19 34.17 50.86
CA VAL A 568 26.78 33.06 51.61
C VAL A 568 27.80 32.31 50.75
N ARG A 569 28.82 31.74 51.40
CA ARG A 569 29.95 31.07 50.73
C ARG A 569 30.83 32.02 49.91
N SER A 570 30.96 33.25 50.37
CA SER A 570 31.89 34.23 49.79
C SER A 570 32.93 34.68 50.80
N VAL A 571 33.97 35.35 50.29
CA VAL A 571 34.99 36.07 51.05
C VAL A 571 34.95 37.54 50.62
N SER A 572 34.96 38.47 51.57
CA SER A 572 35.11 39.92 51.34
C SER A 572 36.17 40.52 52.26
N PHE A 573 36.46 41.81 52.10
CA PHE A 573 37.58 42.46 52.78
C PHE A 573 37.13 43.71 53.53
N LYS A 574 37.85 44.03 54.61
CA LYS A 574 37.76 45.33 55.28
C LYS A 574 39.14 45.78 55.70
N VAL A 575 39.48 47.04 55.46
CA VAL A 575 40.77 47.58 55.89
C VAL A 575 40.57 48.31 57.22
N LYS A 576 41.34 47.95 58.23
CA LYS A 576 41.35 48.63 59.53
C LYS A 576 42.74 49.10 59.89
N TYR A 577 42.80 50.26 60.53
CA TYR A 577 44.01 50.76 61.15
C TYR A 577 44.05 50.30 62.59
N VAL A 578 45.10 49.57 62.94
CA VAL A 578 45.29 49.08 64.30
C VAL A 578 46.55 49.71 64.87
N ASN A 579 46.45 50.25 66.08
CA ASN A 579 47.62 50.69 66.83
C ASN A 579 48.31 49.44 67.41
N PRO A 580 49.60 49.20 67.09
CA PRO A 580 50.34 48.04 67.60
C PRO A 580 50.35 47.91 69.13
N ALA A 581 50.13 49.00 69.88
CA ALA A 581 50.07 49.01 71.34
C ALA A 581 48.70 48.58 71.92
N ALA A 582 47.68 48.35 71.09
CA ALA A 582 46.31 48.02 71.49
C ALA A 582 45.87 46.58 71.13
N LEU A 583 46.74 45.81 70.47
CA LEU A 583 46.63 44.35 70.28
C LEU A 583 47.36 43.63 71.41
#